data_AF-A0A2G6HL02-F1
#
_entry.id   AF-A0A2G6HL02-F1
#
_cell.length_a   1.000
_cell.length_b   1.000
_cell.length_c   1.000
_cell.angle_alpha   90.00
_cell.angle_beta   90.00
_cell.angle_gamma   90.00
#
_symmetry.space_group_name_H-M   'P 1'
#
loop_
_entity.id
_entity.type
_entity.pdbx_description
1 polymer ?
#
loop_
_entity_poly.entity_id
_entity_poly.type
_entity_poly.pdbx_seq_one_letter_code
_entity_poly.pdbx_strand_id
1 'polypeptide(L)'
;MAFNHYAKLKRILADEPAGWYIQRIMEPTTAKTFKGEVRHFDHYYRLYHADGKPIKYGKFQQLDRLAATLGRSPEDLPLTA
;
A
#
# COMPACT_ATOMS: atom_id res chain seq x y z
N MET A 1 -8.75 -2.29 -19.05
CA MET A 1 -7.82 -2.55 -17.93
C MET A 1 -8.17 -1.63 -16.78
N ALA A 2 -8.69 -2.15 -15.66
CA ALA A 2 -9.00 -1.30 -14.51
C ALA A 2 -7.71 -0.70 -13.95
N PHE A 3 -7.69 0.62 -13.76
CA PHE A 3 -6.61 1.33 -13.05
C PHE A 3 -6.63 0.87 -11.58
N ASN A 4 -5.96 -0.25 -11.30
CA ASN A 4 -5.84 -0.76 -9.95
C ASN A 4 -4.57 -0.17 -9.34
N HIS A 5 -4.74 0.73 -8.38
CA HIS A 5 -3.66 1.31 -7.58
C HIS A 5 -2.68 0.24 -7.07
N TYR A 6 -3.19 -0.90 -6.62
CA TYR A 6 -2.37 -2.02 -6.12
C TYR A 6 -1.54 -2.69 -7.23
N ALA A 7 -2.04 -2.76 -8.47
CA ALA A 7 -1.26 -3.26 -9.60
C ALA A 7 -0.09 -2.34 -9.94
N LYS A 8 -0.26 -1.02 -9.75
CA LYS A 8 0.85 -0.06 -9.86
C LYS A 8 1.87 -0.29 -8.75
N LEU A 9 1.44 -0.46 -7.51
CA LEU A 9 2.33 -0.76 -6.39
C LEU A 9 3.13 -2.03 -6.63
N LYS A 10 2.49 -3.11 -7.11
CA LYS A 10 3.19 -4.36 -7.46
C LYS A 10 4.32 -4.15 -8.47
N ARG A 11 4.09 -3.33 -9.50
CA ARG A 11 5.12 -3.03 -10.51
C ARG A 11 6.29 -2.27 -9.89
N ILE A 12 5.99 -1.25 -9.08
CA ILE A 12 7.03 -0.48 -8.39
C ILE A 12 7.85 -1.40 -7.47
N LEU A 13 7.18 -2.25 -6.70
CA LEU A 13 7.84 -3.19 -5.78
C LEU A 13 8.60 -4.32 -6.49
N ALA A 14 8.31 -4.59 -7.77
CA ALA A 14 9.06 -5.56 -8.56
C ALA A 14 10.45 -5.05 -8.95
N ASP A 15 10.59 -3.72 -9.13
CA ASP A 15 11.86 -3.06 -9.43
C ASP A 15 12.58 -2.55 -8.17
N GLU A 16 11.90 -2.60 -7.02
CA GLU A 16 12.39 -2.09 -5.74
C GLU A 16 13.41 -3.08 -5.11
N PRO A 17 14.59 -2.61 -4.67
CA PRO A 17 15.53 -3.44 -3.92
C PRO A 17 14.89 -4.08 -2.69
N ALA A 18 15.41 -5.25 -2.30
CA ALA A 18 14.99 -5.91 -1.07
C ALA A 18 15.23 -5.00 0.16
N GLY A 19 14.35 -5.08 1.16
CA GLY A 19 14.42 -4.27 2.37
C GLY A 19 13.42 -3.11 2.42
N TRP A 20 12.58 -2.94 1.41
CA TRP A 20 11.40 -2.08 1.52
C TRP A 20 10.48 -2.55 2.64
N TYR A 21 9.74 -1.61 3.23
CA TYR A 21 8.80 -1.89 4.30
C TYR A 21 7.54 -1.04 4.18
N ILE A 22 6.51 -1.43 4.93
CA ILE A 22 5.24 -0.75 5.04
C ILE A 22 5.16 -0.15 6.43
N GLN A 23 4.81 1.12 6.52
CA GLN A 23 4.48 1.76 7.79
C GLN A 23 2.97 2.00 7.87
N ARG A 24 2.37 1.67 9.01
CA ARG A 24 1.00 2.09 9.35
C ARG A 24 1.03 3.48 9.93
N ILE A 25 0.23 4.39 9.39
CA ILE A 25 0.09 5.76 9.87
C ILE A 25 -1.32 5.91 10.43
N MET A 26 -1.41 6.13 11.74
CA MET A 26 -2.64 6.27 12.52
C MET A 26 -3.30 7.64 12.30
N GLU A 27 -3.58 7.96 11.05
CA GLU A 27 -4.23 9.20 10.63
C GLU A 27 -5.45 8.87 9.76
N PRO A 28 -6.59 9.56 9.98
CA PRO A 28 -7.77 9.34 9.19
C PRO A 28 -7.52 9.72 7.73
N THR A 29 -8.02 8.90 6.81
CA THR A 29 -7.96 9.19 5.37
C THR A 29 -9.26 8.80 4.70
N THR A 30 -9.53 9.43 3.56
CA THR A 30 -10.65 9.06 2.70
C THR A 30 -10.16 8.55 1.36
N ALA A 31 -10.88 7.59 0.78
CA ALA A 31 -10.68 7.17 -0.61
C ALA A 31 -12.03 7.05 -1.32
N LYS A 32 -12.09 7.53 -2.57
CA LYS A 32 -13.26 7.32 -3.43
C LYS A 32 -13.20 5.93 -4.06
N THR A 33 -14.30 5.21 -3.99
CA THR A 33 -14.46 3.93 -4.70
C THR A 33 -14.72 4.17 -6.19
N PHE A 34 -14.64 3.12 -7.00
CA PHE A 34 -15.02 3.18 -8.41
C PHE A 34 -16.49 3.57 -8.63
N LYS A 35 -17.36 3.37 -7.62
CA LYS A 35 -18.76 3.79 -7.65
C LYS A 35 -18.97 5.24 -7.22
N GLY A 36 -17.90 5.98 -6.92
CA GLY A 36 -17.95 7.38 -6.46
C GLY A 36 -18.18 7.56 -4.96
N GLU A 37 -18.47 6.49 -4.21
CA GLU A 37 -18.64 6.54 -2.76
C GLU A 37 -17.34 6.90 -2.06
N VAL A 38 -17.39 7.79 -1.06
CA VAL A 38 -16.26 8.09 -0.19
C VAL A 38 -16.24 7.09 0.97
N ARG A 39 -15.15 6.34 1.10
CA ARG A 39 -14.90 5.51 2.28
C ARG A 39 -13.91 6.20 3.20
N HIS A 40 -14.24 6.20 4.49
CA HIS A 40 -13.40 6.66 5.56
C HIS A 40 -12.59 5.49 6.11
N PHE A 41 -11.34 5.76 6.45
CA PHE A 41 -10.41 4.82 7.07
C PHE A 41 -9.74 5.55 8.23
N ASP A 42 -9.61 4.87 9.37
CA ASP A 42 -8.99 5.44 10.57
C ASP A 42 -7.46 5.57 10.45
N HIS A 43 -6.89 4.82 9.51
CA HIS A 43 -5.46 4.79 9.23
C HIS A 43 -5.19 4.60 7.74
N TYR A 44 -3.94 4.83 7.35
CA TYR A 44 -3.43 4.42 6.05
C TYR A 44 -2.07 3.77 6.19
N TYR A 45 -1.62 3.19 5.09
CA TYR A 45 -0.32 2.58 4.97
C TYR A 45 0.51 3.32 3.94
N ARG A 46 1.83 3.30 4.13
CA ARG A 46 2.77 3.90 3.19
C ARG A 46 3.97 2.98 3.01
N LEU A 47 4.38 2.82 1.75
CA LEU A 47 5.59 2.10 1.39
C LEU A 47 6.81 3.01 1.54
N TYR A 48 7.87 2.42 2.07
CA TYR A 48 9.19 3.03 2.22
C TYR A 48 10.25 2.14 1.59
N HIS A 49 11.22 2.81 0.97
CA HIS A 49 12.47 2.22 0.52
C HIS A 49 13.27 1.73 1.75
N ALA A 50 14.24 0.83 1.52
CA ALA A 50 15.14 0.37 2.58
C ALA A 50 15.95 1.51 3.24
N ASP A 51 16.15 2.63 2.53
CA ASP A 51 16.83 3.83 3.04
C ASP A 51 15.91 4.75 3.87
N GLY A 52 14.66 4.35 4.11
CA GLY A 52 13.68 5.11 4.88
C GLY A 52 13.02 6.24 4.10
N LYS A 53 13.25 6.37 2.79
CA LYS A 53 12.52 7.33 1.96
C LYS A 53 11.15 6.78 1.54
N PRO A 54 10.10 7.61 1.44
CA PRO A 54 8.79 7.15 1.01
C PRO A 54 8.79 6.83 -0.49
N ILE A 55 8.22 5.67 -0.85
CA ILE A 55 8.05 5.27 -2.24
C ILE A 55 6.97 6.13 -2.90
N LYS A 56 7.26 6.65 -4.09
CA LYS A 56 6.30 7.45 -4.87
C LYS A 56 5.06 6.63 -5.21
N TYR A 57 3.86 7.20 -5.03
CA TYR A 57 2.57 6.51 -5.12
C TYR A 57 2.36 5.40 -4.08
N GLY A 58 3.25 5.25 -3.09
CA GLY A 58 3.23 4.19 -2.09
C GLY A 58 2.19 4.33 -0.98
N LYS A 59 1.28 5.31 -1.03
CA LYS A 59 0.20 5.48 -0.03
C LYS A 59 -1.01 4.61 -0.42
N PHE A 60 -1.53 3.81 0.51
CA PHE A 60 -2.71 2.94 0.28
C PHE A 60 -3.46 2.68 1.60
N GLN A 61 -4.68 2.17 1.54
CA GLN A 61 -5.53 1.98 2.72
C GLN A 61 -5.76 0.52 3.11
N GLN A 62 -5.67 -0.42 2.16
CA GLN A 62 -6.05 -1.82 2.39
C GLN A 62 -4.84 -2.72 2.22
N LEU A 63 -4.29 -3.20 3.34
CA LEU A 63 -3.14 -4.10 3.36
C LEU A 63 -3.46 -5.43 2.67
N ASP A 64 -4.65 -6.00 2.92
CA ASP A 64 -5.07 -7.27 2.33
C ASP A 64 -5.08 -7.24 0.80
N ARG A 65 -5.45 -6.10 0.21
CA ARG A 65 -5.43 -5.95 -1.25
C ARG A 65 -4.02 -5.89 -1.81
N LEU A 66 -3.09 -5.25 -1.10
CA LEU A 66 -1.69 -5.27 -1.49
C LEU A 66 -1.13 -6.69 -1.40
N ALA A 67 -1.38 -7.38 -0.29
CA ALA A 67 -0.94 -8.75 -0.05
C ALA A 67 -1.45 -9.71 -1.14
N ALA A 68 -2.76 -9.70 -1.42
CA ALA A 68 -3.37 -10.48 -2.48
C ALA A 68 -2.79 -10.16 -3.87
N THR A 69 -2.47 -8.89 -4.13
CA THR A 69 -1.87 -8.47 -5.42
C THR A 69 -0.43 -8.99 -5.55
N LEU A 70 0.31 -9.04 -4.44
CA LEU A 70 1.65 -9.62 -4.36
C LEU A 70 1.64 -11.16 -4.29
N GLY A 71 0.49 -11.78 -4.05
CA GLY A 71 0.36 -13.23 -3.89
C GLY A 71 0.90 -13.74 -2.55
N ARG A 72 0.80 -12.91 -1.49
CA ARG A 72 1.27 -13.19 -0.13
C ARG A 72 0.15 -12.98 0.88
N SER A 73 0.33 -13.49 2.09
CA SER A 73 -0.56 -13.15 3.20
C SER A 73 -0.20 -11.77 3.78
N PRO A 74 -1.15 -11.03 4.36
CA PRO A 74 -0.89 -9.71 4.95
C PRO A 74 0.15 -9.73 6.08
N GLU A 75 0.21 -10.85 6.80
CA GLU A 75 1.17 -11.14 7.88
C GLU A 75 2.61 -11.37 7.38
N ASP A 76 2.79 -11.74 6.11
CA ASP A 76 4.12 -11.93 5.50
C ASP A 76 4.74 -10.62 4.98
N LEU A 77 3.95 -9.54 4.96
CA LEU A 77 4.43 -8.25 4.49
C LEU A 77 5.28 -7.58 5.58
N PRO A 78 6.37 -6.88 5.18
CA PRO A 78 7.25 -6.18 6.12
C PRO A 78 6.55 -4.94 6.71
N LEU A 79 5.62 -5.15 7.64
CA LEU A 79 4.88 -4.10 8.34
C LEU A 79 5.63 -3.68 9.60
N THR A 80 5.99 -2.40 9.67
CA THR A 80 6.55 -1.78 10.88
C THR A 80 5.43 -1.04 11.63
N ALA A 81 5.39 -1.23 12.94
CA ALA A 81 4.43 -0.61 13.84
C ALA A 81 4.62 0.91 13.95
#